data_AF-A0A1Q6CF48-F1
#
_entry.id   AF-A0A1Q6CF48-F1
#
_cell.length_a   1.000
_cell.length_b   1.000
_cell.length_c   1.000
_cell.angle_alpha   90.00
_cell.angle_beta   90.00
_cell.angle_gamma   90.00
#
_symmetry.space_group_name_H-M   'P 1'
#
loop_
_entity.id
_entity.type
_entity.pdbx_description
1 polymer ?
#
loop_
_entity_poly.entity_id
_entity_poly.type
_entity_poly.pdbx_seq_one_letter_code
_entity_poly.pdbx_strand_id
1 'polypeptide(L)'
;MSLEQTKAQLLASTESEEKLLEEIDRLYFQEIQSDDKSLQRALSELHNSKDINLISLIGNIDRSSCEQDFFALLHVFEGAIPLLEDNTENILNCLTNLTIQAGRDLAVGGVYRAFQDYCSLSLSRARESILIILNQHKLDPYAPFLSNAILAYPKDNLVEAIQTAEKLIAHENEFVRRQGYFSLSMLDVEEVQASIIWKLFSISANNEEDNDCCASLLRAVLRFGEKFPHYWQEVEGLLTTINNTNSPEAQYTISDILAFQQAEIPENILLLLIQNLTNISPEHKGIVDKVDHVLVKLVEKGQVDSAINILESVISDNVKFSSLDYFSSELLSKHQNLVNHLVTKWFLSGETALCHGILDLIHDSTDKNIEIQADTALLTDEASKLFVCRKAIGWLFMRPIAAASLILSIYDSVSTQSHNDLEHALFSPLFLSYPGELSRYFQSCIESEVQVQLCQNLLDKLQAYNADLGQVAGLKELRAPSENVNAYWKQFNKSMSEAHEEASKSSIVNLFTTQRLLYGNSSIYYVHTGNGERVRQEMQMQSISHSAELPRLNVLDPEVLDYTLRVYRNERFINEVNS
;
A
#
# COMPACT_ATOMS: atom_id res chain seq x y z
N MET A 1 -0.83 -23.94 -35.51
CA MET A 1 0.17 -24.37 -36.51
C MET A 1 0.64 -25.78 -36.17
N SER A 2 0.98 -26.61 -37.15
CA SER A 2 1.52 -27.95 -36.86
C SER A 2 2.97 -27.87 -36.40
N LEU A 3 3.39 -28.80 -35.53
CA LEU A 3 4.75 -28.88 -34.98
C LEU A 3 5.85 -28.82 -36.04
N GLU A 4 5.69 -29.56 -37.14
CA GLU A 4 6.67 -29.61 -38.23
C GLU A 4 6.75 -28.29 -39.02
N GLN A 5 5.62 -27.57 -39.17
CA GLN A 5 5.63 -26.24 -39.78
C GLN A 5 6.36 -25.23 -38.89
N THR A 6 6.12 -25.28 -37.58
CA THR A 6 6.78 -24.41 -36.60
C THR A 6 8.29 -24.65 -36.59
N LYS A 7 8.74 -25.92 -36.61
CA LYS A 7 10.17 -26.26 -36.74
C LYS A 7 10.79 -25.73 -38.03
N ALA A 8 10.11 -25.91 -39.17
CA ALA A 8 10.61 -25.46 -40.47
C ALA A 8 10.79 -23.93 -40.51
N GLN A 9 9.88 -23.18 -39.89
CA GLN A 9 9.99 -21.72 -39.77
C GLN A 9 11.17 -21.30 -38.87
N LEU A 10 11.30 -21.91 -37.70
CA LEU A 10 12.43 -21.64 -36.79
C LEU A 10 13.79 -21.95 -37.45
N LEU A 11 13.91 -23.07 -38.15
CA LEU A 11 15.13 -23.45 -38.88
C LEU A 11 15.49 -22.47 -39.99
N ALA A 12 14.49 -21.93 -40.70
CA ALA A 12 14.71 -20.93 -41.74
C ALA A 12 15.27 -19.61 -41.21
N SER A 13 15.05 -19.31 -39.92
CA SER A 13 15.52 -18.10 -39.25
C SER A 13 16.86 -18.27 -38.51
N THR A 14 17.56 -19.40 -38.67
CA THR A 14 18.85 -19.67 -38.00
C THR A 14 20.05 -18.91 -38.59
N GLU A 15 19.84 -18.04 -39.58
CA GLU A 15 20.89 -17.24 -40.23
C GLU A 15 21.58 -16.25 -39.27
N SER A 16 20.85 -15.73 -38.27
CA SER A 16 21.39 -14.93 -37.17
C SER A 16 20.56 -15.14 -35.90
N GLU A 17 21.19 -14.97 -34.73
CA GLU A 17 20.52 -15.08 -33.42
C GLU A 17 19.34 -14.10 -33.31
N GLU A 18 19.50 -12.87 -33.79
CA GLU A 18 18.48 -11.83 -33.81
C GLU A 18 17.23 -12.24 -34.60
N LYS A 19 17.40 -12.77 -35.82
CA LYS A 19 16.27 -13.26 -36.65
C LYS A 19 15.55 -14.43 -35.99
N LEU A 20 16.29 -15.30 -35.30
CA LEU A 20 15.69 -16.42 -34.58
C LEU A 20 14.88 -15.95 -33.37
N LEU A 21 15.37 -14.94 -32.63
CA LEU A 21 14.63 -14.32 -31.52
C LEU A 21 13.36 -13.60 -32.00
N GLU A 22 13.45 -12.81 -33.09
CA GLU A 22 12.27 -12.19 -33.72
C GLU A 22 11.22 -13.22 -34.11
N GLU A 23 11.66 -14.35 -34.68
CA GLU A 23 10.76 -15.40 -35.12
C GLU A 23 10.09 -16.12 -33.94
N ILE A 24 10.84 -16.34 -32.84
CA ILE A 24 10.28 -16.89 -31.59
C ILE A 24 9.21 -15.96 -31.03
N ASP A 25 9.50 -14.65 -30.95
CA ASP A 25 8.57 -13.65 -30.44
C ASP A 25 7.30 -13.57 -31.31
N ARG A 26 7.47 -13.52 -32.63
CA ARG A 26 6.37 -13.55 -33.60
C ARG A 26 5.49 -14.79 -33.44
N LEU A 27 6.10 -15.98 -33.33
CA LEU A 27 5.38 -17.23 -33.16
C LEU A 27 4.66 -17.30 -31.81
N TYR A 28 5.26 -16.77 -30.75
CA TYR A 28 4.65 -16.71 -29.43
C TYR A 28 3.35 -15.90 -29.45
N PHE A 29 3.37 -14.69 -30.03
CA PHE A 29 2.16 -13.88 -30.17
C PHE A 29 1.10 -14.52 -31.06
N GLN A 30 1.49 -15.30 -32.07
CA GLN A 30 0.56 -16.07 -32.89
C GLN A 30 -0.08 -17.23 -32.12
N GLU A 31 0.69 -17.94 -31.30
CA GLU A 31 0.16 -19.05 -30.49
C GLU A 31 -0.71 -18.57 -29.33
N ILE A 32 -0.49 -17.37 -28.78
CA ILE A 32 -1.40 -16.79 -27.76
C ILE A 32 -2.84 -16.65 -28.31
N GLN A 33 -2.97 -16.38 -29.61
CA GLN A 33 -4.28 -16.16 -30.26
C GLN A 33 -4.88 -17.44 -30.86
N SER A 34 -4.27 -18.61 -30.62
CA SER A 34 -4.59 -19.88 -31.26
C SER A 34 -4.67 -21.03 -30.25
N ASP A 35 -5.55 -22.01 -30.49
CA ASP A 35 -5.62 -23.23 -29.68
C ASP A 35 -4.44 -24.19 -29.92
N ASP A 36 -3.79 -24.08 -31.09
CA ASP A 36 -2.62 -24.87 -31.42
C ASP A 36 -1.36 -24.32 -30.75
N LYS A 37 -0.83 -25.03 -29.75
CA LYS A 37 0.44 -24.72 -29.06
C LYS A 37 1.52 -25.72 -29.45
N SER A 38 2.54 -25.25 -30.18
CA SER A 38 3.57 -26.08 -30.79
C SER A 38 4.98 -25.52 -30.62
N LEU A 39 5.13 -24.23 -30.34
CA LEU A 39 6.40 -23.49 -30.29
C LEU A 39 7.35 -24.07 -29.25
N GLN A 40 6.89 -24.22 -28.01
CA GLN A 40 7.72 -24.73 -26.91
C GLN A 40 8.27 -26.12 -27.24
N ARG A 41 7.42 -27.01 -27.76
CA ARG A 41 7.83 -28.36 -28.18
C ARG A 41 8.77 -28.34 -29.39
N ALA A 42 8.53 -27.47 -30.37
CA ALA A 42 9.40 -27.30 -31.53
C ALA A 42 10.80 -26.87 -31.09
N LEU A 43 10.90 -25.87 -30.21
CA LEU A 43 12.16 -25.35 -29.69
C LEU A 43 12.92 -26.41 -28.89
N SER A 44 12.23 -27.17 -28.01
CA SER A 44 12.88 -28.25 -27.27
C SER A 44 13.37 -29.38 -28.18
N GLU A 45 12.58 -29.81 -29.17
CA GLU A 45 13.01 -30.86 -30.11
C GLU A 45 14.18 -30.42 -31.00
N LEU A 46 14.19 -29.15 -31.46
CA LEU A 46 15.30 -28.58 -32.21
C LEU A 46 16.57 -28.41 -31.35
N HIS A 47 16.41 -28.07 -30.08
CA HIS A 47 17.53 -28.00 -29.14
C HIS A 47 18.14 -29.39 -28.89
N ASN A 48 17.30 -30.37 -28.58
CA ASN A 48 17.74 -31.73 -28.25
C ASN A 48 18.39 -32.44 -29.46
N SER A 49 17.95 -32.12 -30.68
CA SER A 49 18.58 -32.57 -31.93
C SER A 49 19.85 -31.80 -32.30
N LYS A 50 20.20 -30.75 -31.54
CA LYS A 50 21.34 -29.85 -31.75
C LYS A 50 21.25 -28.99 -33.01
N ASP A 51 20.06 -28.84 -33.56
CA ASP A 51 19.81 -27.93 -34.68
C ASP A 51 19.83 -26.46 -34.23
N ILE A 52 19.47 -26.19 -32.97
CA ILE A 52 19.62 -24.88 -32.32
C ILE A 52 20.24 -25.03 -30.92
N ASN A 53 20.94 -24.01 -30.44
CA ASN A 53 21.33 -23.94 -29.02
C ASN A 53 20.45 -22.93 -28.28
N LEU A 54 19.26 -23.38 -27.87
CA LEU A 54 18.27 -22.54 -27.18
C LEU A 54 18.82 -21.94 -25.87
N ILE A 55 19.60 -22.70 -25.10
CA ILE A 55 20.18 -22.23 -23.84
C ILE A 55 21.15 -21.09 -24.07
N SER A 56 22.05 -21.21 -25.06
CA SER A 56 22.98 -20.13 -25.42
C SER A 56 22.25 -18.92 -26.00
N LEU A 57 21.25 -19.16 -26.83
CA LEU A 57 20.47 -18.10 -27.48
C LEU A 57 19.75 -17.22 -26.44
N ILE A 58 19.01 -17.84 -25.54
CA ILE A 58 18.23 -17.14 -24.51
C ILE A 58 19.14 -16.64 -23.38
N GLY A 59 20.16 -17.41 -23.01
CA GLY A 59 21.07 -17.07 -21.93
C GLY A 59 21.93 -15.84 -22.18
N ASN A 60 22.09 -15.43 -23.44
CA ASN A 60 22.83 -14.22 -23.84
C ASN A 60 21.96 -12.96 -23.94
N ILE A 61 20.66 -13.05 -23.67
CA ILE A 61 19.76 -11.90 -23.73
C ILE A 61 20.02 -10.96 -22.55
N ASP A 62 20.15 -9.68 -22.87
CA ASP A 62 20.19 -8.59 -21.90
C ASP A 62 18.92 -7.74 -22.03
N ARG A 63 18.18 -7.61 -20.92
CA ARG A 63 16.89 -6.89 -20.88
C ARG A 63 17.02 -5.45 -21.38
N SER A 64 18.18 -4.82 -21.21
CA SER A 64 18.40 -3.42 -21.57
C SER A 64 18.70 -3.18 -23.05
N SER A 65 19.10 -4.22 -23.78
CA SER A 65 19.53 -4.15 -25.18
C SER A 65 18.73 -5.06 -26.12
N CYS A 66 17.82 -5.88 -25.59
CA CYS A 66 16.92 -6.72 -26.37
C CYS A 66 15.86 -5.87 -27.10
N GLU A 67 15.80 -5.97 -28.43
CA GLU A 67 14.77 -5.31 -29.24
C GLU A 67 13.40 -6.01 -29.12
N GLN A 68 13.42 -7.32 -28.82
CA GLN A 68 12.22 -8.15 -28.62
C GLN A 68 11.70 -8.08 -27.17
N ASP A 69 10.47 -8.52 -26.95
CA ASP A 69 9.89 -8.57 -25.60
C ASP A 69 10.59 -9.66 -24.75
N PHE A 70 11.43 -9.22 -23.82
CA PHE A 70 12.17 -10.08 -22.89
C PHE A 70 11.25 -11.05 -22.15
N PHE A 71 10.06 -10.62 -21.71
CA PHE A 71 9.15 -11.47 -20.95
C PHE A 71 8.43 -12.48 -21.84
N ALA A 72 8.14 -12.13 -23.09
CA ALA A 72 7.64 -13.09 -24.07
C ALA A 72 8.64 -14.24 -24.29
N LEU A 73 9.92 -13.89 -24.52
CA LEU A 73 10.99 -14.87 -24.68
C LEU A 73 11.20 -15.72 -23.41
N LEU A 74 11.14 -15.09 -22.23
CA LEU A 74 11.22 -15.79 -20.95
C LEU A 74 10.10 -16.82 -20.80
N HIS A 75 8.85 -16.45 -21.09
CA HIS A 75 7.69 -17.36 -21.00
C HIS A 75 7.76 -18.52 -22.00
N VAL A 76 8.28 -18.28 -23.21
CA VAL A 76 8.54 -19.37 -24.17
C VAL A 76 9.57 -20.33 -23.58
N PHE A 77 10.67 -19.80 -23.05
CA PHE A 77 11.73 -20.60 -22.47
C PHE A 77 11.26 -21.40 -21.26
N GLU A 78 10.48 -20.80 -20.36
CA GLU A 78 9.85 -21.48 -19.20
C GLU A 78 9.10 -22.76 -19.61
N GLY A 79 8.32 -22.72 -20.69
CA GLY A 79 7.59 -23.92 -21.14
C GLY A 79 8.45 -24.93 -21.90
N ALA A 80 9.58 -24.51 -22.47
CA ALA A 80 10.50 -25.41 -23.17
C ALA A 80 11.41 -26.19 -22.20
N ILE A 81 11.79 -25.58 -21.07
CA ILE A 81 12.75 -26.11 -20.08
C ILE A 81 12.50 -27.56 -19.66
N PRO A 82 11.28 -27.98 -19.26
CA PRO A 82 11.06 -29.36 -18.85
C PRO A 82 11.45 -30.37 -19.94
N LEU A 83 11.27 -30.02 -21.20
CA LEU A 83 11.50 -30.91 -22.34
C LEU A 83 12.96 -30.91 -22.84
N LEU A 84 13.85 -30.11 -22.26
CA LEU A 84 15.25 -30.03 -22.70
C LEU A 84 16.09 -31.23 -22.21
N GLU A 85 17.01 -31.66 -23.07
CA GLU A 85 18.03 -32.68 -22.83
C GLU A 85 19.43 -32.05 -22.86
N ASP A 86 19.73 -31.19 -21.87
CA ASP A 86 21.06 -30.56 -21.68
C ASP A 86 21.61 -30.88 -20.27
N ASN A 87 22.85 -30.48 -20.01
CA ASN A 87 23.46 -30.49 -18.69
C ASN A 87 22.67 -29.57 -17.74
N THR A 88 22.32 -30.12 -16.58
CA THR A 88 21.67 -29.41 -15.48
C THR A 88 22.39 -28.09 -15.11
N GLU A 89 23.72 -28.06 -15.17
CA GLU A 89 24.52 -26.86 -14.89
C GLU A 89 24.27 -25.74 -15.92
N ASN A 90 24.15 -26.07 -17.20
CA ASN A 90 23.88 -25.10 -18.26
C ASN A 90 22.49 -24.48 -18.10
N ILE A 91 21.49 -25.30 -17.76
CA ILE A 91 20.12 -24.85 -17.50
C ILE A 91 20.10 -23.92 -16.28
N LEU A 92 20.74 -24.32 -15.17
CA LEU A 92 20.81 -23.52 -13.95
C LEU A 92 21.50 -22.17 -14.18
N ASN A 93 22.62 -22.15 -14.91
CA ASN A 93 23.35 -20.92 -15.22
C ASN A 93 22.50 -19.98 -16.08
N CYS A 94 21.80 -20.51 -17.08
CA CYS A 94 20.91 -19.72 -17.94
C CYS A 94 19.74 -19.14 -17.13
N LEU A 95 19.05 -19.96 -16.35
CA LEU A 95 17.93 -19.51 -15.51
C LEU A 95 18.36 -18.45 -14.50
N THR A 96 19.53 -18.66 -13.88
CA THR A 96 20.09 -17.70 -12.93
C THR A 96 20.43 -16.37 -13.59
N ASN A 97 20.96 -16.39 -14.82
CA ASN A 97 21.19 -15.15 -15.56
C ASN A 97 19.87 -14.43 -15.88
N LEU A 98 18.85 -15.18 -16.33
CA LEU A 98 17.54 -14.61 -16.65
C LEU A 98 16.84 -14.00 -15.43
N THR A 99 16.92 -14.62 -14.25
CA THR A 99 16.35 -14.04 -13.02
C THR A 99 17.07 -12.76 -12.61
N ILE A 100 18.40 -12.68 -12.81
CA ILE A 100 19.17 -11.44 -12.59
C ILE A 100 18.73 -10.34 -13.55
N GLN A 101 18.56 -10.66 -14.84
CA GLN A 101 18.14 -9.71 -15.89
C GLN A 101 16.70 -9.20 -15.67
N ALA A 102 15.81 -10.08 -15.24
CA ALA A 102 14.43 -9.73 -14.94
C ALA A 102 14.29 -8.84 -13.68
N GLY A 103 15.27 -8.89 -12.78
CA GLY A 103 15.30 -8.07 -11.57
C GLY A 103 14.20 -8.45 -10.57
N ARG A 104 13.78 -7.51 -9.72
CA ARG A 104 12.74 -7.71 -8.69
C ARG A 104 11.31 -7.53 -9.24
N ASP A 105 11.10 -7.80 -10.52
CA ASP A 105 9.78 -7.76 -11.12
C ASP A 105 9.00 -9.03 -10.76
N LEU A 106 7.73 -8.92 -10.39
CA LEU A 106 6.92 -10.05 -9.89
C LEU A 106 6.64 -11.11 -10.96
N ALA A 107 7.03 -10.87 -12.22
CA ALA A 107 6.85 -11.76 -13.37
C ALA A 107 7.81 -12.96 -13.43
N VAL A 108 8.84 -13.04 -12.56
CA VAL A 108 9.90 -14.08 -12.63
C VAL A 108 9.49 -15.43 -12.01
N GLY A 109 8.31 -15.51 -11.38
CA GLY A 109 7.87 -16.72 -10.69
C GLY A 109 7.77 -17.98 -11.57
N GLY A 110 7.54 -17.81 -12.88
CA GLY A 110 7.43 -18.92 -13.83
C GLY A 110 8.72 -19.73 -13.97
N VAL A 111 9.89 -19.07 -13.89
CA VAL A 111 11.22 -19.68 -13.97
C VAL A 111 11.43 -20.76 -12.91
N TYR A 112 11.07 -20.47 -11.66
CA TYR A 112 11.22 -21.42 -10.56
C TYR A 112 10.34 -22.66 -10.74
N ARG A 113 9.11 -22.45 -11.22
CA ARG A 113 8.18 -23.54 -11.50
C ARG A 113 8.64 -24.40 -12.67
N ALA A 114 9.09 -23.79 -13.75
CA ALA A 114 9.66 -24.49 -14.90
C ALA A 114 10.87 -25.36 -14.49
N PHE A 115 11.73 -24.84 -13.61
CA PHE A 115 12.85 -25.61 -13.08
C PHE A 115 12.41 -26.79 -12.20
N GLN A 116 11.41 -26.59 -11.33
CA GLN A 116 10.82 -27.69 -10.55
C GLN A 116 10.28 -28.79 -11.49
N ASP A 117 9.56 -28.40 -12.55
CA ASP A 117 9.02 -29.35 -13.53
C ASP A 117 10.14 -30.09 -14.29
N TYR A 118 11.25 -29.41 -14.65
CA TYR A 118 12.45 -30.05 -15.20
C TYR A 118 13.07 -31.09 -14.24
N CYS A 119 13.22 -30.75 -12.96
CA CYS A 119 13.74 -31.66 -11.94
C CYS A 119 12.79 -32.85 -11.70
N SER A 120 11.48 -32.68 -11.89
CA SER A 120 10.49 -33.73 -11.60
C SER A 120 10.54 -34.91 -12.57
N LEU A 121 11.15 -34.72 -13.75
CA LEU A 121 11.27 -35.77 -14.76
C LEU A 121 12.20 -36.91 -14.36
N SER A 122 13.19 -36.65 -13.49
CA SER A 122 13.98 -37.71 -12.89
C SER A 122 14.59 -37.31 -11.56
N LEU A 123 14.60 -38.24 -10.60
CA LEU A 123 15.23 -38.03 -9.31
C LEU A 123 16.73 -37.69 -9.42
N SER A 124 17.40 -38.15 -10.50
CA SER A 124 18.80 -37.79 -10.76
C SER A 124 18.97 -36.30 -11.06
N ARG A 125 18.07 -35.68 -11.84
CA ARG A 125 18.11 -34.25 -12.13
C ARG A 125 17.95 -33.41 -10.87
N ALA A 126 17.02 -33.78 -9.99
CA ALA A 126 16.84 -33.12 -8.69
C ALA A 126 18.10 -33.19 -7.82
N ARG A 127 18.66 -34.40 -7.63
CA ARG A 127 19.89 -34.61 -6.84
C ARG A 127 21.09 -33.89 -7.40
N GLU A 128 21.29 -33.98 -8.72
CA GLU A 128 22.39 -33.32 -9.42
C GLU A 128 22.28 -31.79 -9.29
N SER A 129 21.07 -31.24 -9.45
CA SER A 129 20.80 -29.81 -9.28
C SER A 129 21.23 -29.31 -7.91
N ILE A 130 20.85 -30.02 -6.84
CA ILE A 130 21.22 -29.67 -5.47
C ILE A 130 22.74 -29.67 -5.30
N LEU A 131 23.42 -30.71 -5.81
CA LEU A 131 24.88 -30.78 -5.73
C LEU A 131 25.57 -29.66 -6.52
N ILE A 132 25.11 -29.35 -7.72
CA ILE A 132 25.65 -28.26 -8.54
C ILE A 132 25.48 -26.93 -7.84
N ILE A 133 24.29 -26.65 -7.30
CA ILE A 133 23.99 -25.39 -6.61
C ILE A 133 24.89 -25.24 -5.37
N LEU A 134 24.98 -26.27 -4.53
CA LEU A 134 25.80 -26.23 -3.31
C LEU A 134 27.32 -26.10 -3.59
N ASN A 135 27.77 -26.46 -4.79
CA ASN A 135 29.16 -26.30 -5.21
C ASN A 135 29.45 -24.95 -5.87
N GLN A 136 28.46 -24.06 -6.03
CA GLN A 136 28.68 -22.74 -6.62
C GLN A 136 29.48 -21.83 -5.68
N HIS A 137 30.37 -21.02 -6.25
CA HIS A 137 31.13 -20.02 -5.48
C HIS A 137 30.23 -18.94 -4.87
N LYS A 138 29.14 -18.55 -5.55
CA LYS A 138 28.18 -17.56 -5.06
C LYS A 138 26.80 -18.20 -4.97
N LEU A 139 26.36 -18.53 -3.75
CA LEU A 139 25.13 -19.28 -3.52
C LEU A 139 23.85 -18.46 -3.69
N ASP A 140 23.85 -17.18 -3.30
CA ASP A 140 22.68 -16.27 -3.33
C ASP A 140 21.80 -16.41 -4.61
N PRO A 141 22.32 -16.20 -5.84
CA PRO A 141 21.48 -16.22 -7.03
C PRO A 141 20.98 -17.62 -7.42
N TYR A 142 21.63 -18.68 -6.93
CA TYR A 142 21.25 -20.08 -7.21
C TYR A 142 20.37 -20.69 -6.11
N ALA A 143 20.48 -20.21 -4.88
CA ALA A 143 19.82 -20.80 -3.72
C ALA A 143 18.30 -20.94 -3.91
N PRO A 144 17.55 -19.97 -4.48
CA PRO A 144 16.11 -20.13 -4.74
C PRO A 144 15.73 -21.40 -5.53
N PHE A 145 16.62 -21.96 -6.34
CA PHE A 145 16.37 -23.20 -7.09
C PHE A 145 16.49 -24.47 -6.23
N LEU A 146 17.13 -24.42 -5.05
CA LEU A 146 17.26 -25.56 -4.15
C LEU A 146 15.91 -26.10 -3.69
N SER A 147 15.00 -25.20 -3.31
CA SER A 147 13.68 -25.62 -2.86
C SER A 147 12.87 -26.25 -3.98
N ASN A 148 12.94 -25.69 -5.19
CA ASN A 148 12.30 -26.24 -6.38
C ASN A 148 12.85 -27.64 -6.73
N ALA A 149 14.15 -27.88 -6.60
CA ALA A 149 14.73 -29.21 -6.79
C ALA A 149 14.24 -30.21 -5.72
N ILE A 150 14.11 -29.80 -4.45
CA ILE A 150 13.59 -30.66 -3.37
C ILE A 150 12.09 -30.95 -3.56
N LEU A 151 11.30 -29.95 -3.94
CA LEU A 151 9.87 -30.10 -4.19
C LEU A 151 9.55 -30.92 -5.44
N ALA A 152 10.56 -31.21 -6.27
CA ALA A 152 10.45 -32.10 -7.42
C ALA A 152 10.62 -33.59 -7.08
N TYR A 153 10.95 -33.93 -5.83
CA TYR A 153 11.09 -35.33 -5.42
C TYR A 153 9.75 -36.08 -5.58
N PRO A 154 9.75 -37.33 -6.07
CA PRO A 154 8.54 -38.14 -6.16
C PRO A 154 8.04 -38.51 -4.76
N LYS A 155 6.75 -38.82 -4.65
CA LYS A 155 6.10 -39.17 -3.36
C LYS A 155 6.78 -40.33 -2.63
N ASP A 156 7.33 -41.30 -3.36
CA ASP A 156 8.04 -42.45 -2.79
C ASP A 156 9.40 -42.08 -2.18
N ASN A 157 9.91 -40.87 -2.42
CA ASN A 157 11.20 -40.37 -1.93
C ASN A 157 11.07 -39.19 -0.94
N LEU A 158 9.90 -38.98 -0.33
CA LEU A 158 9.69 -37.87 0.62
C LEU A 158 10.64 -37.92 1.83
N VAL A 159 10.99 -39.11 2.31
CA VAL A 159 11.96 -39.26 3.42
C VAL A 159 13.31 -38.66 3.04
N GLU A 160 13.75 -38.89 1.81
CA GLU A 160 15.01 -38.35 1.30
C GLU A 160 14.91 -36.84 1.06
N ALA A 161 13.76 -36.34 0.58
CA ALA A 161 13.51 -34.91 0.44
C ALA A 161 13.61 -34.18 1.80
N ILE A 162 13.00 -34.75 2.85
CA ILE A 162 13.08 -34.22 4.21
C ILE A 162 14.52 -34.25 4.74
N GLN A 163 15.25 -35.35 4.58
CA GLN A 163 16.65 -35.46 4.99
C GLN A 163 17.56 -34.48 4.23
N THR A 164 17.23 -34.18 2.97
CA THR A 164 17.97 -33.20 2.17
C THR A 164 17.69 -31.80 2.69
N ALA A 165 16.43 -31.44 2.94
CA ALA A 165 16.05 -30.16 3.50
C ALA A 165 16.60 -29.97 4.94
N GLU A 166 16.67 -31.03 5.75
CA GLU A 166 17.34 -31.04 7.06
C GLU A 166 18.82 -30.64 6.94
N LYS A 167 19.53 -31.14 5.92
CA LYS A 167 20.92 -30.72 5.66
C LYS A 167 21.00 -29.25 5.24
N LEU A 168 20.01 -28.75 4.50
CA LEU A 168 19.98 -27.35 4.08
C LEU A 168 19.80 -26.41 5.27
N ILE A 169 18.88 -26.72 6.21
CA ILE A 169 18.68 -25.88 7.41
C ILE A 169 19.87 -25.91 8.37
N ALA A 170 20.77 -26.90 8.25
CA ALA A 170 22.01 -26.98 9.02
C ALA A 170 23.23 -26.34 8.29
N HIS A 171 23.02 -25.72 7.13
CA HIS A 171 24.09 -25.18 6.30
C HIS A 171 24.62 -23.84 6.83
N GLU A 172 25.91 -23.55 6.65
CA GLU A 172 26.54 -22.32 7.14
C GLU A 172 25.98 -21.05 6.47
N ASN A 173 25.63 -21.16 5.18
CA ASN A 173 25.06 -20.07 4.39
C ASN A 173 23.55 -19.90 4.61
N GLU A 174 23.15 -18.68 4.96
CA GLU A 174 21.77 -18.25 5.23
C GLU A 174 20.84 -18.39 4.03
N PHE A 175 21.31 -18.10 2.80
CA PHE A 175 20.48 -18.29 1.59
C PHE A 175 20.07 -19.75 1.41
N VAL A 176 20.94 -20.69 1.77
CA VAL A 176 20.67 -22.13 1.71
C VAL A 176 19.68 -22.54 2.81
N ARG A 177 19.88 -22.08 4.05
CA ARG A 177 19.00 -22.41 5.18
C ARG A 177 17.55 -21.99 4.94
N ARG A 178 17.32 -20.79 4.39
CA ARG A 178 15.97 -20.29 4.02
C ARG A 178 15.23 -21.24 3.10
N GLN A 179 15.93 -21.81 2.13
CA GLN A 179 15.37 -22.75 1.17
C GLN A 179 15.06 -24.10 1.80
N GLY A 180 15.84 -24.51 2.81
CA GLY A 180 15.52 -25.63 3.68
C GLY A 180 14.17 -25.45 4.39
N TYR A 181 13.97 -24.31 5.09
CA TYR A 181 12.71 -24.01 5.78
C TYR A 181 11.53 -23.95 4.82
N PHE A 182 11.71 -23.26 3.68
CA PHE A 182 10.69 -23.17 2.65
C PHE A 182 10.31 -24.56 2.12
N SER A 183 11.30 -25.40 1.78
CA SER A 183 11.06 -26.76 1.28
C SER A 183 10.27 -27.59 2.29
N LEU A 184 10.70 -27.61 3.56
CA LEU A 184 10.02 -28.37 4.61
C LEU A 184 8.56 -27.95 4.76
N SER A 185 8.25 -26.65 4.64
CA SER A 185 6.88 -26.14 4.74
C SER A 185 5.99 -26.49 3.54
N MET A 186 6.58 -26.77 2.38
CA MET A 186 5.87 -26.94 1.11
C MET A 186 5.72 -28.42 0.70
N LEU A 187 6.45 -29.35 1.32
CA LEU A 187 6.38 -30.77 0.99
C LEU A 187 4.99 -31.36 1.23
N ASP A 188 4.55 -32.21 0.31
CA ASP A 188 3.29 -32.94 0.42
C ASP A 188 3.44 -34.20 1.27
N VAL A 189 3.36 -34.06 2.59
CA VAL A 189 3.66 -35.13 3.55
C VAL A 189 2.45 -35.62 4.34
N GLU A 190 2.53 -36.87 4.80
CA GLU A 190 1.58 -37.47 5.74
C GLU A 190 1.98 -37.18 7.20
N GLU A 191 1.11 -37.53 8.15
CA GLU A 191 1.26 -37.22 9.59
C GLU A 191 2.58 -37.72 10.20
N VAL A 192 3.05 -38.90 9.80
CA VAL A 192 4.31 -39.47 10.32
C VAL A 192 5.49 -38.56 9.98
N GLN A 193 5.57 -38.10 8.74
CA GLN A 193 6.60 -37.19 8.27
C GLN A 193 6.39 -35.77 8.81
N ALA A 194 5.13 -35.33 8.99
CA ALA A 194 4.81 -34.05 9.62
C ALA A 194 5.44 -33.94 11.02
N SER A 195 5.39 -35.01 11.82
CA SER A 195 6.03 -35.04 13.15
C SER A 195 7.55 -34.86 13.10
N ILE A 196 8.21 -35.37 12.05
CA ILE A 196 9.66 -35.20 11.82
C ILE A 196 9.96 -33.74 11.49
N ILE A 197 9.19 -33.16 10.57
CA ILE A 197 9.34 -31.75 10.17
C ILE A 197 9.11 -30.82 11.36
N TRP A 198 8.08 -31.08 12.17
CA TRP A 198 7.81 -30.33 13.40
C TRP A 198 9.00 -30.34 14.35
N LYS A 199 9.64 -31.49 14.53
CA LYS A 199 10.85 -31.60 15.36
C LYS A 199 12.01 -30.77 14.80
N LEU A 200 12.18 -30.73 13.48
CA LEU A 200 13.20 -29.89 12.82
C LEU A 200 12.95 -28.40 13.05
N PHE A 201 11.70 -27.95 12.93
CA PHE A 201 11.32 -26.56 13.26
C PHE A 201 11.55 -26.25 14.75
N SER A 202 11.17 -27.17 15.64
CA SER A 202 11.38 -27.03 17.08
C SER A 202 12.85 -26.86 17.48
N ILE A 203 13.74 -27.64 16.86
CA ILE A 203 15.20 -27.51 17.06
C ILE A 203 15.69 -26.18 16.49
N SER A 204 15.22 -25.80 15.30
CA SER A 204 15.66 -24.59 14.61
C SER A 204 15.27 -23.31 15.33
N ALA A 205 14.06 -23.25 15.91
CA ALA A 205 13.58 -22.06 16.60
C ALA A 205 14.49 -21.62 17.77
N ASN A 206 15.20 -22.56 18.40
CA ASN A 206 16.11 -22.28 19.51
C ASN A 206 17.53 -21.90 19.06
N ASN A 207 17.89 -22.15 17.79
CA ASN A 207 19.28 -22.07 17.32
C ASN A 207 19.48 -21.09 16.16
N GLU A 208 18.43 -20.72 15.43
CA GLU A 208 18.54 -19.76 14.33
C GLU A 208 18.65 -18.33 14.90
N GLU A 209 19.64 -17.60 14.39
CA GLU A 209 19.94 -16.23 14.82
C GLU A 209 19.84 -15.24 13.65
N ASP A 210 19.93 -15.71 12.39
CA ASP A 210 19.81 -14.85 11.22
C ASP A 210 18.37 -14.38 11.00
N ASN A 211 18.16 -13.08 10.81
CA ASN A 211 16.83 -12.48 10.73
C ASN A 211 16.00 -13.02 9.55
N ASP A 212 16.61 -13.15 8.36
CA ASP A 212 15.91 -13.65 7.18
C ASP A 212 15.56 -15.14 7.33
N CYS A 213 16.43 -15.92 7.99
CA CYS A 213 16.17 -17.32 8.31
C CYS A 213 15.08 -17.47 9.37
N CYS A 214 15.09 -16.66 10.44
CA CYS A 214 14.01 -16.61 11.42
C CYS A 214 12.67 -16.26 10.77
N ALA A 215 12.65 -15.28 9.86
CA ALA A 215 11.45 -14.93 9.10
C ALA A 215 10.97 -16.09 8.20
N SER A 216 11.90 -16.80 7.56
CA SER A 216 11.58 -17.98 6.75
C SER A 216 11.05 -19.14 7.60
N LEU A 217 11.61 -19.37 8.79
CA LEU A 217 11.13 -20.35 9.76
C LEU A 217 9.74 -19.98 10.29
N LEU A 218 9.49 -18.71 10.62
CA LEU A 218 8.18 -18.22 11.04
C LEU A 218 7.11 -18.50 9.99
N ARG A 219 7.38 -18.18 8.71
CA ARG A 219 6.47 -18.51 7.60
C ARG A 219 6.25 -20.01 7.48
N ALA A 220 7.32 -20.80 7.63
CA ALA A 220 7.25 -22.26 7.54
C ALA A 220 6.38 -22.87 8.65
N VAL A 221 6.52 -22.39 9.89
CA VAL A 221 5.75 -22.82 11.06
C VAL A 221 4.27 -22.47 10.92
N LEU A 222 3.94 -21.26 10.46
CA LEU A 222 2.55 -20.86 10.24
C LEU A 222 1.89 -21.71 9.13
N ARG A 223 2.58 -21.90 8.00
CA ARG A 223 2.10 -22.79 6.92
C ARG A 223 1.93 -24.23 7.38
N PHE A 224 2.80 -24.70 8.27
CA PHE A 224 2.67 -26.03 8.86
C PHE A 224 1.39 -26.14 9.69
N GLY A 225 1.08 -25.14 10.53
CA GLY A 225 -0.18 -25.09 11.28
C GLY A 225 -1.43 -25.08 10.39
N GLU A 226 -1.37 -24.36 9.26
CA GLU A 226 -2.47 -24.39 8.28
C GLU A 226 -2.68 -25.76 7.66
N LYS A 227 -1.60 -26.46 7.33
CA LYS A 227 -1.65 -27.81 6.75
C LYS A 227 -2.05 -28.88 7.78
N PHE A 228 -1.65 -28.70 9.03
CA PHE A 228 -1.92 -29.61 10.14
C PHE A 228 -2.55 -28.87 11.32
N PRO A 229 -3.86 -28.51 11.25
CA PRO A 229 -4.51 -27.65 12.24
C PRO A 229 -4.50 -28.17 13.68
N HIS A 230 -4.30 -29.46 13.91
CA HIS A 230 -4.16 -30.00 15.28
C HIS A 230 -2.85 -29.58 15.96
N TYR A 231 -1.87 -29.04 15.24
CA TYR A 231 -0.63 -28.50 15.79
C TYR A 231 -0.73 -27.03 16.22
N TRP A 232 -1.89 -26.37 16.10
CA TRP A 232 -1.99 -24.94 16.39
C TRP A 232 -1.56 -24.55 17.82
N GLN A 233 -1.78 -25.43 18.80
CA GLN A 233 -1.34 -25.20 20.17
C GLN A 233 0.19 -25.25 20.31
N GLU A 234 0.83 -26.19 19.62
CA GLU A 234 2.28 -26.32 19.58
C GLU A 234 2.93 -25.20 18.74
N VAL A 235 2.28 -24.79 17.66
CA VAL A 235 2.65 -23.62 16.83
C VAL A 235 2.67 -22.36 17.69
N GLU A 236 1.65 -22.13 18.52
CA GLU A 236 1.63 -20.99 19.45
C GLU A 236 2.89 -20.96 20.32
N GLY A 237 3.20 -22.09 20.97
CA GLY A 237 4.39 -22.19 21.82
C GLY A 237 5.69 -21.97 21.04
N LEU A 238 5.79 -22.51 19.82
CA LEU A 238 7.00 -22.40 19.02
C LEU A 238 7.23 -20.97 18.51
N LEU A 239 6.18 -20.25 18.11
CA LEU A 239 6.30 -18.86 17.64
C LEU A 239 6.91 -17.94 18.70
N THR A 240 6.62 -18.18 19.98
CA THR A 240 7.22 -17.41 21.09
C THR A 240 8.69 -17.75 21.35
N THR A 241 9.19 -18.84 20.78
CA THR A 241 10.59 -19.29 20.93
C THR A 241 11.48 -18.78 19.81
N ILE A 242 10.92 -18.47 18.63
CA ILE A 242 11.70 -17.98 17.48
C ILE A 242 12.34 -16.64 17.85
N ASN A 243 13.65 -16.53 17.66
CA ASN A 243 14.38 -15.27 17.89
C ASN A 243 14.01 -14.20 16.84
N ASN A 244 14.23 -12.93 17.17
CA ASN A 244 14.15 -11.81 16.23
C ASN A 244 12.78 -11.64 15.52
N THR A 245 11.66 -11.99 16.16
CA THR A 245 10.31 -11.80 15.59
C THR A 245 9.92 -10.33 15.38
N ASN A 246 10.63 -9.41 16.03
CA ASN A 246 10.46 -7.96 15.85
C ASN A 246 11.43 -7.37 14.79
N SER A 247 12.20 -8.20 14.10
CA SER A 247 13.06 -7.73 12.99
C SER A 247 12.21 -7.26 11.80
N PRO A 248 12.69 -6.32 10.97
CA PRO A 248 11.99 -5.90 9.76
C PRO A 248 11.63 -7.06 8.82
N GLU A 249 12.49 -8.07 8.71
CA GLU A 249 12.28 -9.26 7.88
C GLU A 249 11.10 -10.11 8.41
N ALA A 250 11.02 -10.29 9.73
CA ALA A 250 9.92 -10.97 10.39
C ALA A 250 8.62 -10.16 10.27
N GLN A 251 8.65 -8.85 10.53
CA GLN A 251 7.49 -7.97 10.38
C GLN A 251 6.95 -7.93 8.95
N TYR A 252 7.84 -7.90 7.95
CA TYR A 252 7.47 -8.02 6.55
C TYR A 252 6.75 -9.35 6.29
N THR A 253 7.29 -10.45 6.83
CA THR A 253 6.68 -11.77 6.68
C THR A 253 5.33 -11.89 7.36
N ILE A 254 5.19 -11.36 8.58
CA ILE A 254 3.94 -11.37 9.33
C ILE A 254 2.87 -10.54 8.62
N SER A 255 3.21 -9.30 8.24
CA SER A 255 2.28 -8.42 7.52
C SER A 255 1.85 -9.03 6.18
N ASP A 256 2.76 -9.69 5.46
CA ASP A 256 2.47 -10.38 4.18
C ASP A 256 1.48 -11.54 4.36
N ILE A 257 1.70 -12.38 5.37
CA ILE A 257 0.82 -13.49 5.70
C ILE A 257 -0.57 -12.98 6.07
N LEU A 258 -0.66 -12.00 6.98
CA LEU A 258 -1.96 -11.44 7.39
C LEU A 258 -2.69 -10.72 6.24
N ALA A 259 -1.94 -10.01 5.38
CA ALA A 259 -2.48 -9.25 4.27
C ALA A 259 -2.99 -10.14 3.13
N PHE A 260 -2.35 -11.27 2.82
CA PHE A 260 -2.62 -12.01 1.58
C PHE A 260 -2.98 -13.48 1.76
N GLN A 261 -2.65 -14.11 2.88
CA GLN A 261 -3.00 -15.51 3.11
C GLN A 261 -4.51 -15.64 3.38
N GLN A 262 -5.10 -16.70 2.83
CA GLN A 262 -6.55 -16.96 2.92
C GLN A 262 -6.93 -17.88 4.08
N ALA A 263 -5.97 -18.63 4.64
CA ALA A 263 -6.26 -19.59 5.69
C ALA A 263 -6.76 -18.91 6.98
N GLU A 264 -7.63 -19.60 7.70
CA GLU A 264 -8.10 -19.16 9.02
C GLU A 264 -7.01 -19.41 10.06
N ILE A 265 -6.35 -18.33 10.47
CA ILE A 265 -5.41 -18.32 11.58
C ILE A 265 -6.21 -18.25 12.89
N PRO A 266 -5.96 -19.14 13.86
CA PRO A 266 -6.60 -19.07 15.17
C PRO A 266 -6.38 -17.72 15.88
N GLU A 267 -7.36 -17.28 16.66
CA GLU A 267 -7.37 -15.94 17.29
C GLU A 267 -6.15 -15.69 18.20
N ASN A 268 -5.74 -16.68 18.99
CA ASN A 268 -4.54 -16.62 19.83
C ASN A 268 -3.26 -16.37 19.00
N ILE A 269 -3.10 -17.07 17.87
CA ILE A 269 -1.98 -16.88 16.96
C ILE A 269 -2.05 -15.51 16.30
N LEU A 270 -3.24 -15.10 15.83
CA LEU A 270 -3.47 -13.80 15.23
C LEU A 270 -3.02 -12.68 16.18
N LEU A 271 -3.43 -12.72 17.44
CA LEU A 271 -3.03 -11.74 18.45
C LEU A 271 -1.52 -11.70 18.68
N LEU A 272 -0.85 -12.86 18.73
CA LEU A 272 0.62 -12.92 18.82
C LEU A 272 1.30 -12.27 17.61
N LEU A 273 0.82 -12.56 16.40
CA LEU A 273 1.37 -11.97 15.18
C LEU A 273 1.17 -10.44 15.17
N ILE A 274 0.00 -9.97 15.58
CA ILE A 274 -0.33 -8.54 15.68
C ILE A 274 0.58 -7.82 16.69
N GLN A 275 0.91 -8.44 17.81
CA GLN A 275 1.83 -7.85 18.81
C GLN A 275 3.25 -7.61 18.24
N ASN A 276 3.68 -8.40 17.25
CA ASN A 276 4.97 -8.22 16.58
C ASN A 276 4.94 -7.09 15.51
N LEU A 277 3.76 -6.60 15.12
CA LEU A 277 3.59 -5.45 14.21
C LEU A 277 3.60 -4.12 14.95
N THR A 278 4.59 -3.92 15.82
CA THR A 278 4.83 -2.68 16.58
C THR A 278 6.24 -2.13 16.28
N ASN A 279 6.50 -0.85 16.52
CA ASN A 279 7.77 -0.19 16.22
C ASN A 279 8.15 -0.23 14.74
N ILE A 280 7.17 -0.06 13.84
CA ILE A 280 7.39 -0.16 12.40
C ILE A 280 8.03 1.14 11.90
N SER A 281 9.25 1.04 11.36
CA SER A 281 9.93 2.20 10.77
C SER A 281 9.20 2.72 9.52
N PRO A 282 8.95 4.04 9.41
CA PRO A 282 8.39 4.65 8.20
C PRO A 282 9.23 4.44 6.92
N GLU A 283 10.51 4.08 7.06
CA GLU A 283 11.39 3.79 5.93
C GLU A 283 11.05 2.44 5.25
N HIS A 284 10.41 1.52 5.97
CA HIS A 284 10.03 0.21 5.46
C HIS A 284 8.67 0.23 4.76
N LYS A 285 8.58 0.97 3.65
CA LYS A 285 7.34 1.13 2.87
C LYS A 285 6.62 -0.18 2.57
N GLY A 286 7.36 -1.23 2.17
CA GLY A 286 6.76 -2.53 1.85
C GLY A 286 6.12 -3.26 3.04
N ILE A 287 6.42 -2.87 4.29
CA ILE A 287 5.72 -3.33 5.50
C ILE A 287 4.47 -2.46 5.71
N VAL A 288 4.61 -1.13 5.61
CA VAL A 288 3.50 -0.17 5.74
C VAL A 288 2.38 -0.48 4.75
N ASP A 289 2.69 -0.68 3.47
CA ASP A 289 1.73 -1.02 2.42
C ASP A 289 0.97 -2.33 2.73
N LYS A 290 1.64 -3.30 3.37
CA LYS A 290 0.99 -4.56 3.78
C LYS A 290 0.11 -4.36 5.00
N VAL A 291 0.57 -3.59 5.97
CA VAL A 291 -0.22 -3.23 7.16
C VAL A 291 -1.50 -2.51 6.74
N ASP A 292 -1.45 -1.66 5.72
CA ASP A 292 -2.62 -1.01 5.12
C ASP A 292 -3.69 -2.04 4.72
N HIS A 293 -3.30 -3.10 4.02
CA HIS A 293 -4.19 -4.23 3.69
C HIS A 293 -4.64 -5.03 4.92
N VAL A 294 -3.77 -5.23 5.92
CA VAL A 294 -4.12 -5.93 7.18
C VAL A 294 -5.23 -5.19 7.93
N LEU A 295 -5.14 -3.87 8.03
CA LEU A 295 -6.13 -3.05 8.73
C LEU A 295 -7.52 -3.19 8.11
N VAL A 296 -7.64 -3.13 6.78
CA VAL A 296 -8.90 -3.37 6.07
C VAL A 296 -9.45 -4.76 6.38
N LYS A 297 -8.62 -5.81 6.26
CA LYS A 297 -9.04 -7.19 6.53
C LYS A 297 -9.52 -7.41 7.96
N LEU A 298 -8.87 -6.78 8.95
CA LEU A 298 -9.28 -6.90 10.35
C LEU A 298 -10.64 -6.27 10.59
N VAL A 299 -10.89 -5.08 10.02
CA VAL A 299 -12.19 -4.42 10.13
C VAL A 299 -13.30 -5.22 9.43
N GLU A 300 -13.04 -5.75 8.22
CA GLU A 300 -13.98 -6.63 7.50
C GLU A 300 -14.34 -7.90 8.27
N LYS A 301 -13.39 -8.46 9.03
CA LYS A 301 -13.59 -9.63 9.90
C LYS A 301 -14.20 -9.28 11.26
N GLY A 302 -14.51 -8.02 11.54
CA GLY A 302 -15.05 -7.56 12.82
C GLY A 302 -14.03 -7.47 13.96
N GLN A 303 -12.74 -7.61 13.67
CA GLN A 303 -11.62 -7.53 14.61
C GLN A 303 -11.16 -6.07 14.80
N VAL A 304 -12.12 -5.19 15.14
CA VAL A 304 -11.94 -3.74 15.14
C VAL A 304 -10.91 -3.30 16.18
N ASP A 305 -10.94 -3.86 17.39
CA ASP A 305 -10.00 -3.49 18.46
C ASP A 305 -8.54 -3.79 18.07
N SER A 306 -8.31 -4.93 17.42
CA SER A 306 -6.99 -5.29 16.91
C SER A 306 -6.53 -4.35 15.80
N ALA A 307 -7.43 -3.94 14.90
CA ALA A 307 -7.11 -2.95 13.86
C ALA A 307 -6.72 -1.60 14.48
N ILE A 308 -7.48 -1.13 15.47
CA ILE A 308 -7.19 0.13 16.18
C ILE A 308 -5.82 0.05 16.87
N ASN A 309 -5.51 -1.04 17.55
CA ASN A 309 -4.24 -1.19 18.26
C ASN A 309 -3.02 -1.13 17.30
N ILE A 310 -3.10 -1.79 16.15
CA ILE A 310 -2.04 -1.72 15.13
C ILE A 310 -1.92 -0.29 14.60
N LEU A 311 -3.04 0.30 14.22
CA LEU A 311 -3.09 1.66 13.68
C LEU A 311 -2.47 2.66 14.66
N GLU A 312 -2.84 2.61 15.94
CA GLU A 312 -2.29 3.49 16.98
C GLU A 312 -0.78 3.29 17.15
N SER A 313 -0.28 2.06 17.13
CA SER A 313 1.16 1.80 17.17
C SER A 313 1.86 2.41 15.96
N VAL A 314 1.36 2.16 14.76
CA VAL A 314 1.95 2.61 13.49
C VAL A 314 2.02 4.13 13.42
N ILE A 315 0.95 4.82 13.79
CA ILE A 315 0.93 6.30 13.84
C ILE A 315 1.89 6.83 14.92
N SER A 316 1.97 6.15 16.07
CA SER A 316 2.91 6.52 17.15
C SER A 316 4.38 6.35 16.73
N ASP A 317 4.67 5.44 15.82
CA ASP A 317 6.00 5.20 15.23
C ASP A 317 6.36 6.21 14.11
N ASN A 318 5.57 7.28 13.95
CA ASN A 318 5.69 8.33 12.93
C ASN A 318 5.40 7.89 11.49
N VAL A 319 4.70 6.77 11.30
CA VAL A 319 4.10 6.50 10.00
C VAL A 319 2.92 7.46 9.82
N LYS A 320 2.89 8.16 8.68
CA LYS A 320 1.79 9.08 8.38
C LYS A 320 0.55 8.31 7.98
N PHE A 321 -0.63 8.82 8.36
CA PHE A 321 -1.89 8.21 7.96
C PHE A 321 -2.05 8.20 6.43
N SER A 322 -1.51 9.22 5.75
CA SER A 322 -1.47 9.31 4.28
C SER A 322 -0.70 8.19 3.57
N SER A 323 0.15 7.44 4.28
CA SER A 323 0.80 6.24 3.75
C SER A 323 -0.09 4.99 3.81
N LEU A 324 -1.27 5.07 4.43
CA LEU A 324 -2.26 4.01 4.55
C LEU A 324 -3.47 4.38 3.67
N ASP A 325 -3.23 4.53 2.37
CA ASP A 325 -4.20 5.12 1.43
C ASP A 325 -5.41 4.21 1.19
N TYR A 326 -5.20 2.90 1.15
CA TYR A 326 -6.28 1.93 0.98
C TYR A 326 -7.22 1.92 2.19
N PHE A 327 -6.68 1.82 3.41
CA PHE A 327 -7.45 1.85 4.64
C PHE A 327 -8.12 3.20 4.87
N SER A 328 -7.47 4.31 4.53
CA SER A 328 -8.09 5.65 4.57
C SER A 328 -9.34 5.72 3.70
N SER A 329 -9.25 5.24 2.45
CA SER A 329 -10.39 5.21 1.54
C SER A 329 -11.50 4.31 2.05
N GLU A 330 -11.16 3.13 2.59
CA GLU A 330 -12.14 2.18 3.13
C GLU A 330 -12.86 2.75 4.37
N LEU A 331 -12.11 3.36 5.30
CA LEU A 331 -12.65 4.00 6.50
C LEU A 331 -13.69 5.07 6.17
N LEU A 332 -13.33 6.01 5.29
CA LEU A 332 -14.18 7.15 4.94
C LEU A 332 -15.39 6.75 4.09
N SER A 333 -15.28 5.69 3.28
CA SER A 333 -16.37 5.29 2.39
C SER A 333 -17.36 4.30 3.01
N LYS A 334 -16.92 3.44 3.94
CA LYS A 334 -17.74 2.33 4.46
C LYS A 334 -17.87 2.28 5.98
N HIS A 335 -16.93 2.87 6.73
CA HIS A 335 -16.84 2.65 8.18
C HIS A 335 -16.99 3.95 8.99
N GLN A 336 -18.02 4.76 8.70
CA GLN A 336 -18.27 6.04 9.38
C GLN A 336 -18.30 5.94 10.91
N ASN A 337 -18.87 4.88 11.48
CA ASN A 337 -18.91 4.69 12.93
C ASN A 337 -17.50 4.51 13.53
N LEU A 338 -16.61 3.82 12.81
CA LEU A 338 -15.22 3.64 13.23
C LEU A 338 -14.45 4.96 13.11
N VAL A 339 -14.71 5.76 12.07
CA VAL A 339 -14.15 7.12 11.94
C VAL A 339 -14.57 7.98 13.14
N ASN A 340 -15.87 8.02 13.46
CA ASN A 340 -16.40 8.75 14.61
C ASN A 340 -15.73 8.29 15.93
N HIS A 341 -15.58 6.98 16.11
CA HIS A 341 -14.91 6.39 17.27
C HIS A 341 -13.43 6.81 17.34
N LEU A 342 -12.65 6.65 16.27
CA LEU A 342 -11.24 7.03 16.19
C LEU A 342 -11.03 8.51 16.47
N VAL A 343 -11.81 9.38 15.81
CA VAL A 343 -11.72 10.84 16.00
C VAL A 343 -11.97 11.20 17.46
N THR A 344 -13.02 10.65 18.05
CA THR A 344 -13.37 10.93 19.44
C THR A 344 -12.31 10.40 20.40
N LYS A 345 -11.87 9.15 20.22
CA LYS A 345 -10.84 8.49 21.05
C LYS A 345 -9.51 9.26 21.00
N TRP A 346 -9.03 9.60 19.80
CA TRP A 346 -7.73 10.24 19.61
C TRP A 346 -7.72 11.70 20.03
N PHE A 347 -8.81 12.44 19.82
CA PHE A 347 -8.94 13.78 20.38
C PHE A 347 -9.01 13.75 21.91
N LEU A 348 -9.71 12.77 22.50
CA LEU A 348 -9.78 12.62 23.95
C LEU A 348 -8.43 12.25 24.57
N SER A 349 -7.60 11.43 23.92
CA SER A 349 -6.24 11.13 24.39
C SER A 349 -5.35 12.38 24.39
N GLY A 350 -5.59 13.31 23.46
CA GLY A 350 -4.81 14.52 23.28
C GLY A 350 -3.36 14.25 22.85
N GLU A 351 -3.05 13.03 22.41
CA GLU A 351 -1.73 12.67 21.89
C GLU A 351 -1.52 13.30 20.52
N THR A 352 -0.41 14.04 20.38
CA THR A 352 -0.14 14.84 19.18
C THR A 352 -0.06 14.00 17.92
N ALA A 353 0.57 12.82 17.96
CA ALA A 353 0.70 11.93 16.81
C ALA A 353 -0.67 11.44 16.31
N LEU A 354 -1.51 10.95 17.23
CA LEU A 354 -2.85 10.47 16.91
C LEU A 354 -3.76 11.61 16.42
N CYS A 355 -3.77 12.76 17.11
CA CYS A 355 -4.55 13.91 16.67
C CYS A 355 -4.11 14.43 15.28
N HIS A 356 -2.82 14.39 14.99
CA HIS A 356 -2.30 14.71 13.65
C HIS A 356 -2.71 13.65 12.62
N GLY A 357 -2.76 12.37 13.00
CA GLY A 357 -3.31 11.30 12.16
C GLY A 357 -4.77 11.54 11.74
N ILE A 358 -5.61 12.10 12.63
CA ILE A 358 -6.97 12.54 12.25
C ILE A 358 -6.92 13.68 11.23
N LEU A 359 -6.03 14.66 11.42
CA LEU A 359 -5.87 15.74 10.45
C LEU A 359 -5.48 15.16 9.08
N ASP A 360 -4.50 14.26 9.02
CA ASP A 360 -4.08 13.62 7.76
C ASP A 360 -5.25 12.88 7.10
N LEU A 361 -5.96 12.02 7.83
CA LEU A 361 -7.12 11.26 7.32
C LEU A 361 -8.19 12.15 6.70
N ILE A 362 -8.58 13.23 7.39
CA ILE A 362 -9.68 14.10 6.93
C ILE A 362 -9.19 15.12 5.89
N HIS A 363 -7.93 15.54 5.95
CA HIS A 363 -7.38 16.50 5.00
C HIS A 363 -7.15 15.87 3.63
N ASP A 364 -6.67 14.63 3.55
CA ASP A 364 -6.35 13.99 2.28
C ASP A 364 -7.58 13.42 1.55
N SER A 365 -8.74 13.48 2.19
CA SER A 365 -10.01 13.14 1.57
C SER A 365 -10.37 14.06 0.40
N THR A 366 -10.98 13.47 -0.64
CA THR A 366 -11.46 14.22 -1.81
C THR A 366 -12.78 14.96 -1.54
N ASP A 367 -13.56 14.49 -0.55
CA ASP A 367 -14.78 15.14 -0.11
C ASP A 367 -14.48 16.26 0.90
N LYS A 368 -14.84 17.49 0.56
CA LYS A 368 -14.65 18.65 1.44
C LYS A 368 -15.72 18.77 2.52
N ASN A 369 -16.84 18.06 2.38
CA ASN A 369 -18.01 18.18 3.24
C ASN A 369 -18.17 16.97 4.18
N ILE A 370 -17.07 16.31 4.55
CA ILE A 370 -17.11 15.20 5.50
C ILE A 370 -17.70 15.69 6.82
N GLU A 371 -18.81 15.07 7.21
CA GLU A 371 -19.41 15.23 8.52
C GLU A 371 -18.90 14.12 9.45
N ILE A 372 -18.41 14.51 10.62
CA ILE A 372 -17.99 13.62 11.70
C ILE A 372 -18.92 13.82 12.89
N GLN A 373 -19.30 12.74 13.55
CA GLN A 373 -20.06 12.78 14.80
C GLN A 373 -19.21 12.25 15.94
N ALA A 374 -19.48 12.70 17.16
CA ALA A 374 -18.81 12.22 18.34
C ALA A 374 -19.35 10.86 18.78
N ASP A 375 -18.45 9.95 19.16
CA ASP A 375 -18.83 8.73 19.85
C ASP A 375 -19.17 9.05 21.31
N THR A 376 -20.46 9.25 21.57
CA THR A 376 -20.97 9.59 22.90
C THR A 376 -20.64 8.55 23.98
N ALA A 377 -20.34 7.30 23.61
CA ALA A 377 -19.97 6.27 24.57
C ALA A 377 -18.62 6.54 25.25
N LEU A 378 -17.72 7.28 24.58
CA LEU A 378 -16.42 7.68 25.11
C LEU A 378 -16.48 8.97 25.95
N LEU A 379 -17.57 9.74 25.83
CA LEU A 379 -17.71 11.08 26.41
C LEU A 379 -18.61 11.06 27.64
N THR A 380 -18.05 10.60 28.76
CA THR A 380 -18.82 10.31 29.99
C THR A 380 -19.13 11.56 30.82
N ASP A 381 -18.33 12.62 30.71
CA ASP A 381 -18.43 13.83 31.50
C ASP A 381 -18.44 15.10 30.64
N GLU A 382 -18.75 16.23 31.26
CA GLU A 382 -18.85 17.50 30.54
C GLU A 382 -17.49 18.08 30.12
N ALA A 383 -16.45 17.83 30.92
CA ALA A 383 -15.10 18.29 30.61
C ALA A 383 -14.52 17.55 29.39
N SER A 384 -14.75 16.23 29.28
CA SER A 384 -14.33 15.45 28.10
C SER A 384 -15.02 15.92 26.82
N LYS A 385 -16.33 16.21 26.88
CA LYS A 385 -17.09 16.79 25.76
C LYS A 385 -16.51 18.12 25.28
N LEU A 386 -16.30 19.06 26.19
CA LEU A 386 -15.74 20.37 25.87
C LEU A 386 -14.29 20.27 25.35
N PHE A 387 -13.49 19.36 25.92
CA PHE A 387 -12.13 19.11 25.50
C PHE A 387 -12.05 18.60 24.05
N VAL A 388 -12.87 17.60 23.70
CA VAL A 388 -12.91 17.06 22.33
C VAL A 388 -13.40 18.11 21.32
N CYS A 389 -14.38 18.95 21.69
CA CYS A 389 -14.81 20.06 20.83
C CYS A 389 -13.67 21.05 20.53
N ARG A 390 -12.88 21.43 21.53
CA ARG A 390 -11.71 22.30 21.32
C ARG A 390 -10.65 21.62 20.47
N LYS A 391 -10.36 20.34 20.72
CA LYS A 391 -9.44 19.54 19.88
C LYS A 391 -9.87 19.52 18.42
N ALA A 392 -11.16 19.32 18.16
CA ALA A 392 -11.70 19.34 16.80
C ALA A 392 -11.47 20.70 16.12
N ILE A 393 -11.73 21.83 16.80
CA ILE A 393 -11.42 23.15 16.24
C ILE A 393 -9.92 23.32 15.99
N GLY A 394 -9.07 22.93 16.94
CA GLY A 394 -7.62 23.05 16.84
C GLY A 394 -7.08 22.29 15.64
N TRP A 395 -7.41 21.01 15.52
CA TRP A 395 -6.86 20.11 14.50
C TRP A 395 -7.57 20.23 13.15
N LEU A 396 -8.90 20.33 13.13
CA LEU A 396 -9.71 20.34 11.91
C LEU A 396 -10.10 21.75 11.43
N PHE A 397 -9.39 22.81 11.85
CA PHE A 397 -9.70 24.19 11.46
C PHE A 397 -9.82 24.39 9.93
N MET A 398 -9.02 23.68 9.13
CA MET A 398 -9.06 23.75 7.65
C MET A 398 -10.13 22.84 7.01
N ARG A 399 -10.92 22.16 7.85
CA ARG A 399 -12.05 21.28 7.51
C ARG A 399 -13.24 21.70 8.37
N PRO A 400 -13.78 22.92 8.16
CA PRO A 400 -14.69 23.55 9.10
C PRO A 400 -16.00 22.77 9.28
N ILE A 401 -16.49 22.09 8.24
CA ILE A 401 -17.70 21.25 8.32
C ILE A 401 -17.48 20.07 9.28
N ALA A 402 -16.37 19.35 9.15
CA ALA A 402 -16.04 18.23 10.05
C ALA A 402 -15.92 18.67 11.52
N ALA A 403 -15.30 19.84 11.76
CA ALA A 403 -15.21 20.40 13.11
C ALA A 403 -16.60 20.80 13.64
N ALA A 404 -17.41 21.48 12.82
CA ALA A 404 -18.73 21.95 13.22
C ALA A 404 -19.71 20.78 13.45
N SER A 405 -19.76 19.80 12.55
CA SER A 405 -20.62 18.62 12.68
C SER A 405 -20.35 17.85 13.97
N LEU A 406 -19.06 17.72 14.36
CA LEU A 406 -18.69 17.03 15.59
C LEU A 406 -19.21 17.79 16.81
N ILE A 407 -19.08 19.12 16.85
CA ILE A 407 -19.58 19.93 17.95
C ILE A 407 -21.11 19.90 18.01
N LEU A 408 -21.79 19.99 16.85
CA LEU A 408 -23.25 19.88 16.76
C LEU A 408 -23.75 18.54 17.32
N SER A 409 -23.02 17.44 17.08
CA SER A 409 -23.38 16.12 17.60
C SER A 409 -23.26 16.00 19.13
N ILE A 410 -22.45 16.86 19.76
CA ILE A 410 -22.25 16.90 21.21
C ILE A 410 -23.24 17.85 21.89
N TYR A 411 -23.80 18.82 21.17
CA TYR A 411 -24.51 19.97 21.73
C TYR A 411 -25.66 19.59 22.68
N ASP A 412 -26.55 18.68 22.29
CA ASP A 412 -27.68 18.27 23.16
C ASP A 412 -27.26 17.47 24.40
N SER A 413 -26.01 17.01 24.44
CA SER A 413 -25.50 16.16 25.53
C SER A 413 -24.81 16.94 26.64
N VAL A 414 -24.63 18.27 26.51
CA VAL A 414 -23.99 19.11 27.52
C VAL A 414 -25.02 19.93 28.31
N SER A 415 -24.59 20.58 29.40
CA SER A 415 -25.49 21.43 30.18
C SER A 415 -25.74 22.78 29.49
N THR A 416 -26.80 23.47 29.92
CA THR A 416 -27.12 24.84 29.47
C THR A 416 -25.98 25.83 29.72
N GLN A 417 -25.15 25.60 30.75
CA GLN A 417 -23.99 26.45 31.01
C GLN A 417 -22.94 26.31 29.91
N SER A 418 -22.70 25.07 29.46
CA SER A 418 -21.74 24.74 28.40
C SER A 418 -22.25 25.01 26.99
N HIS A 419 -23.57 25.13 26.78
CA HIS A 419 -24.11 25.56 25.48
C HIS A 419 -23.50 26.89 25.02
N ASN A 420 -23.34 27.85 25.93
CA ASN A 420 -22.74 29.14 25.61
C ASN A 420 -21.27 29.00 25.18
N ASP A 421 -20.53 28.09 25.82
CA ASP A 421 -19.12 27.85 25.49
C ASP A 421 -18.99 27.18 24.11
N LEU A 422 -19.85 26.22 23.79
CA LEU A 422 -19.89 25.57 22.47
C LEU A 422 -20.34 26.53 21.37
N GLU A 423 -21.38 27.34 21.62
CA GLU A 423 -21.83 28.38 20.67
C GLU A 423 -20.71 29.39 20.43
N HIS A 424 -20.02 29.83 21.48
CA HIS A 424 -18.89 30.73 21.35
C HIS A 424 -17.77 30.10 20.52
N ALA A 425 -17.39 28.85 20.79
CA ALA A 425 -16.34 28.14 20.08
C ALA A 425 -16.67 27.90 18.59
N LEU A 426 -17.93 27.55 18.28
CA LEU A 426 -18.44 27.45 16.91
C LEU A 426 -18.40 28.80 16.20
N PHE A 427 -18.79 29.89 16.88
CA PHE A 427 -18.79 31.22 16.30
C PHE A 427 -17.37 31.74 16.05
N SER A 428 -16.50 31.65 17.06
CA SER A 428 -15.11 32.12 17.03
C SER A 428 -14.16 31.09 17.66
N PRO A 429 -13.15 30.59 16.91
CA PRO A 429 -12.67 31.15 15.64
C PRO A 429 -13.35 30.61 14.37
N LEU A 430 -14.16 29.57 14.46
CA LEU A 430 -14.51 28.75 13.30
C LEU A 430 -15.43 29.47 12.29
N PHE A 431 -16.63 29.89 12.72
CA PHE A 431 -17.61 30.48 11.80
C PHE A 431 -17.19 31.85 11.25
N LEU A 432 -16.54 32.67 12.07
CA LEU A 432 -15.96 33.94 11.60
C LEU A 432 -14.88 33.74 10.54
N SER A 433 -14.17 32.60 10.57
CA SER A 433 -13.15 32.27 9.58
C SER A 433 -13.74 31.77 8.27
N TYR A 434 -14.78 30.93 8.32
CA TYR A 434 -15.38 30.29 7.14
C TYR A 434 -16.89 30.57 7.01
N PRO A 435 -17.31 31.84 6.93
CA PRO A 435 -18.72 32.18 6.90
C PRO A 435 -19.43 31.70 5.62
N GLY A 436 -18.73 31.51 4.50
CA GLY A 436 -19.33 31.02 3.26
C GLY A 436 -19.74 29.56 3.36
N GLU A 437 -18.79 28.67 3.64
CA GLU A 437 -19.00 27.23 3.76
C GLU A 437 -19.94 26.89 4.92
N LEU A 438 -19.70 27.45 6.11
CA LEU A 438 -20.51 27.14 7.29
C LEU A 438 -21.91 27.74 7.26
N SER A 439 -22.14 28.88 6.58
CA SER A 439 -23.53 29.38 6.45
C SER A 439 -24.38 28.41 5.64
N ARG A 440 -23.82 27.84 4.55
CA ARG A 440 -24.54 26.83 3.75
C ARG A 440 -24.79 25.56 4.55
N TYR A 441 -23.78 25.12 5.30
CA TYR A 441 -23.89 23.95 6.15
C TYR A 441 -24.95 24.12 7.25
N PHE A 442 -24.90 25.22 8.03
CA PHE A 442 -25.91 25.49 9.07
C PHE A 442 -27.32 25.65 8.48
N GLN A 443 -27.45 26.23 7.28
CA GLN A 443 -28.73 26.27 6.57
C GLN A 443 -29.24 24.86 6.23
N SER A 444 -28.37 23.96 5.75
CA SER A 444 -28.75 22.56 5.51
C SER A 444 -29.11 21.80 6.79
N CYS A 445 -28.46 22.11 7.93
CA CYS A 445 -28.83 21.56 9.23
C CYS A 445 -30.24 22.01 9.64
N ILE A 446 -30.59 23.29 9.45
CA ILE A 446 -31.93 23.81 9.71
C ILE A 446 -32.98 23.10 8.85
N GLU A 447 -32.70 22.94 7.55
CA GLU A 447 -33.59 22.23 6.61
C GLU A 447 -33.77 20.75 6.97
N SER A 448 -32.74 20.14 7.57
CA SER A 448 -32.74 18.74 8.03
C SER A 448 -33.20 18.56 9.49
N GLU A 449 -33.72 19.62 10.11
CA GLU A 449 -34.19 19.64 11.51
C GLU A 449 -33.11 19.32 12.57
N VAL A 450 -31.82 19.50 12.25
CA VAL A 450 -30.69 19.28 13.16
C VAL A 450 -30.29 20.59 13.83
N GLN A 451 -30.33 20.64 15.16
CA GLN A 451 -29.86 21.78 15.97
C GLN A 451 -30.39 23.15 15.50
N VAL A 452 -31.67 23.20 15.08
CA VAL A 452 -32.27 24.34 14.38
C VAL A 452 -32.05 25.66 15.11
N GLN A 453 -32.30 25.69 16.43
CA GLN A 453 -32.20 26.92 17.22
C GLN A 453 -30.75 27.45 17.28
N LEU A 454 -29.78 26.56 17.50
CA LEU A 454 -28.36 26.92 17.55
C LEU A 454 -27.89 27.44 16.19
N CYS A 455 -28.22 26.73 15.12
CA CYS A 455 -27.84 27.11 13.76
C CYS A 455 -28.42 28.47 13.37
N GLN A 456 -29.70 28.72 13.67
CA GLN A 456 -30.33 30.02 13.42
C GLN A 456 -29.66 31.14 14.24
N ASN A 457 -29.40 30.90 15.53
CA ASN A 457 -28.71 31.87 16.37
C ASN A 457 -27.32 32.24 15.83
N LEU A 458 -26.55 31.25 15.36
CA LEU A 458 -25.23 31.49 14.77
C LEU A 458 -25.33 32.34 13.49
N LEU A 459 -26.27 32.01 12.59
CA LEU A 459 -26.51 32.78 11.36
C LEU A 459 -26.91 34.23 11.65
N ASP A 460 -27.84 34.44 12.59
CA ASP A 460 -28.30 35.76 13.00
C ASP A 460 -27.15 36.57 13.62
N LYS A 461 -26.31 35.93 14.44
CA LYS A 461 -25.12 36.53 15.06
C LYS A 461 -24.08 36.96 14.01
N LEU A 462 -23.88 36.15 12.98
CA LEU A 462 -23.01 36.52 11.85
C LEU A 462 -23.61 37.70 11.04
N GLN A 463 -24.92 37.70 10.82
CA GLN A 463 -25.59 38.80 10.12
C GLN A 463 -25.46 40.11 10.90
N ALA A 464 -25.68 40.08 12.22
CA ALA A 464 -25.47 41.22 13.10
C ALA A 464 -24.02 41.72 13.06
N TYR A 465 -23.05 40.82 13.19
CA TYR A 465 -21.62 41.14 13.09
C TYR A 465 -21.26 41.84 11.77
N ASN A 466 -21.76 41.31 10.64
CA ASN A 466 -21.52 41.93 9.32
C ASN A 466 -22.22 43.29 9.18
N ALA A 467 -23.41 43.47 9.75
CA ALA A 467 -24.11 44.75 9.75
C ALA A 467 -23.32 45.82 10.54
N ASP A 468 -22.77 45.45 11.69
CA ASP A 468 -21.93 46.34 12.50
C ASP A 468 -20.64 46.74 11.76
N LEU A 469 -19.96 45.78 11.11
CA LEU A 469 -18.81 46.09 10.25
C LEU A 469 -19.18 47.04 9.11
N GLY A 470 -20.36 46.86 8.50
CA GLY A 470 -20.87 47.73 7.45
C GLY A 470 -21.08 49.18 7.90
N GLN A 471 -21.55 49.39 9.13
CA GLN A 471 -21.70 50.73 9.71
C GLN A 471 -20.35 51.45 9.89
N VAL A 472 -19.31 50.70 10.21
CA VAL A 472 -17.96 51.20 10.50
C VAL A 472 -17.12 51.41 9.23
N ALA A 473 -17.41 50.68 8.13
CA ALA A 473 -16.67 50.77 6.85
C ALA A 473 -16.67 52.17 6.18
N GLY A 474 -17.61 53.03 6.58
CA GLY A 474 -17.67 54.42 6.14
C GLY A 474 -16.63 55.34 6.79
N LEU A 475 -16.05 54.94 7.91
CA LEU A 475 -15.07 55.73 8.67
C LEU A 475 -13.72 55.73 7.95
N LYS A 476 -13.24 56.93 7.58
CA LYS A 476 -11.99 57.09 6.82
C LYS A 476 -10.77 56.74 7.66
N GLU A 477 -10.87 56.94 8.97
CA GLU A 477 -9.84 56.69 9.98
C GLU A 477 -9.48 55.21 10.10
N LEU A 478 -10.43 54.31 9.77
CA LEU A 478 -10.26 52.86 9.85
C LEU A 478 -9.95 52.22 8.49
N ARG A 479 -9.82 53.02 7.43
CA ARG A 479 -9.44 52.50 6.11
C ARG A 479 -7.93 52.34 6.01
N ALA A 480 -7.50 51.14 5.64
CA ALA A 480 -6.12 50.92 5.22
C ALA A 480 -5.78 51.80 4.00
N PRO A 481 -4.58 52.39 3.94
CA PRO A 481 -4.11 53.11 2.75
C PRO A 481 -4.22 52.23 1.50
N SER A 482 -4.68 52.82 0.39
CA SER A 482 -4.88 52.08 -0.88
C SER A 482 -3.60 51.39 -1.38
N GLU A 483 -2.44 51.99 -1.12
CA GLU A 483 -1.13 51.41 -1.42
C GLU A 483 -0.90 50.08 -0.69
N ASN A 484 -1.25 50.02 0.59
CA ASN A 484 -1.12 48.80 1.40
C ASN A 484 -2.10 47.73 0.94
N VAL A 485 -3.34 48.10 0.62
CA VAL A 485 -4.36 47.18 0.07
C VAL A 485 -3.88 46.59 -1.26
N ASN A 486 -3.35 47.43 -2.15
CA ASN A 486 -2.81 46.99 -3.44
C ASN A 486 -1.58 46.10 -3.27
N ALA A 487 -0.68 46.45 -2.35
CA ALA A 487 0.51 45.63 -2.04
C ALA A 487 0.11 44.26 -1.49
N TYR A 488 -0.86 44.21 -0.57
CA TYR A 488 -1.41 42.97 -0.03
C TYR A 488 -1.99 42.09 -1.13
N TRP A 489 -2.90 42.60 -1.96
CA TRP A 489 -3.52 41.81 -3.03
C TRP A 489 -2.52 41.35 -4.08
N LYS A 490 -1.50 42.16 -4.38
CA LYS A 490 -0.42 41.77 -5.28
C LYS A 490 0.39 40.60 -4.72
N GLN A 491 0.75 40.65 -3.44
CA GLN A 491 1.47 39.57 -2.77
C GLN A 491 0.59 38.31 -2.67
N PHE A 492 -0.67 38.47 -2.27
CA PHE A 492 -1.65 37.39 -2.17
C PHE A 492 -1.83 36.66 -3.52
N ASN A 493 -2.06 37.40 -4.60
CA ASN A 493 -2.20 36.81 -5.94
C ASN A 493 -0.94 36.08 -6.39
N LYS A 494 0.24 36.60 -6.03
CA LYS A 494 1.52 35.93 -6.31
C LYS A 494 1.61 34.60 -5.57
N SER A 495 1.35 34.59 -4.26
CA SER A 495 1.38 33.36 -3.45
C SER A 495 0.34 32.33 -3.89
N MET A 496 -0.86 32.78 -4.29
CA MET A 496 -1.90 31.88 -4.84
C MET A 496 -1.46 31.27 -6.18
N SER A 497 -0.80 32.06 -7.04
CA SER A 497 -0.24 31.55 -8.30
C SER A 497 0.86 30.53 -8.07
N GLU A 498 1.75 30.77 -7.11
CA GLU A 498 2.82 29.84 -6.73
C GLU A 498 2.25 28.53 -6.17
N ALA A 499 1.26 28.61 -5.27
CA ALA A 499 0.58 27.44 -4.73
C ALA A 499 -0.14 26.62 -5.81
N HIS A 500 -0.81 27.28 -6.75
CA HIS A 500 -1.46 26.62 -7.89
C HIS A 500 -0.44 25.92 -8.80
N GLU A 501 0.69 26.57 -9.09
CA GLU A 501 1.75 25.98 -9.91
C GLU A 501 2.34 24.74 -9.23
N GLU A 502 2.59 24.79 -7.91
CA GLU A 502 3.08 23.64 -7.15
C GLU A 502 2.06 22.49 -7.13
N ALA A 503 0.79 22.78 -6.83
CA ALA A 503 -0.27 21.78 -6.82
C ALA A 503 -0.49 21.11 -8.20
N SER A 504 -0.22 21.83 -9.29
CA SER A 504 -0.36 21.27 -10.64
C SER A 504 0.69 20.19 -10.96
N LYS A 505 1.85 20.20 -10.28
CA LYS A 505 2.94 19.23 -10.52
C LYS A 505 2.58 17.81 -10.08
N SER A 506 1.74 17.67 -9.07
CA SER A 506 1.24 16.37 -8.58
C SER A 506 -0.13 15.99 -9.15
N SER A 507 -0.69 16.82 -10.05
CA SER A 507 -2.01 16.61 -10.64
C SER A 507 -1.94 15.83 -11.95
N ILE A 508 -3.09 15.29 -12.38
CA ILE A 508 -3.28 14.70 -13.71
C ILE A 508 -2.91 15.67 -14.84
N VAL A 509 -2.92 16.98 -14.57
CA VAL A 509 -2.47 18.03 -15.50
C VAL A 509 -1.05 17.77 -16.00
N ASN A 510 -0.19 17.18 -15.17
CA ASN A 510 1.20 16.88 -15.51
C ASN A 510 1.34 15.70 -16.50
N LEU A 511 0.28 14.92 -16.73
CA LEU A 511 0.21 13.92 -17.80
C LEU A 511 -0.05 14.55 -19.18
N PHE A 512 -0.44 15.82 -19.22
CA PHE A 512 -0.74 16.54 -20.45
C PHE A 512 0.35 17.57 -20.79
N THR A 513 0.53 17.85 -22.08
CA THR A 513 1.46 18.89 -22.52
C THR A 513 0.94 20.28 -22.19
N THR A 514 1.60 20.98 -21.27
CA THR A 514 1.27 22.36 -20.90
C THR A 514 1.92 23.35 -21.88
N GLN A 515 1.12 24.21 -22.52
CA GLN A 515 1.61 25.28 -23.39
C GLN A 515 1.12 26.64 -22.88
N ARG A 516 2.05 27.61 -22.76
CA ARG A 516 1.72 28.99 -22.35
C ARG A 516 1.37 29.82 -23.58
N LEU A 517 0.10 30.14 -23.76
CA LEU A 517 -0.36 30.96 -24.89
C LEU A 517 -0.25 32.44 -24.54
N LEU A 518 0.31 33.23 -25.46
CA LEU A 518 0.38 34.70 -25.32
C LEU A 518 -0.93 35.38 -25.75
N TYR A 519 -1.64 34.80 -26.72
CA TYR A 519 -2.91 35.30 -27.28
C TYR A 519 -3.78 34.15 -27.81
N GLY A 520 -5.11 34.34 -27.81
CA GLY A 520 -6.09 33.41 -28.41
C GLY A 520 -6.81 32.50 -27.40
N ASN A 521 -7.99 32.01 -27.78
CA ASN A 521 -8.84 31.12 -26.98
C ASN A 521 -9.09 29.74 -27.65
N SER A 522 -8.36 29.40 -28.73
CA SER A 522 -8.50 28.15 -29.47
C SER A 522 -7.16 27.50 -29.80
N SER A 523 -7.15 26.18 -29.99
CA SER A 523 -6.01 25.41 -30.51
C SER A 523 -6.38 24.69 -31.81
N ILE A 524 -5.41 24.52 -32.70
CA ILE A 524 -5.59 23.84 -33.99
C ILE A 524 -4.69 22.61 -34.03
N TYR A 525 -5.23 21.45 -34.36
CA TYR A 525 -4.48 20.22 -34.57
C TYR A 525 -4.97 19.48 -35.83
N TYR A 526 -4.14 18.58 -36.35
CA TYR A 526 -4.44 17.81 -37.55
C TYR A 526 -4.64 16.34 -37.19
N VAL A 527 -5.77 15.75 -37.59
CA VAL A 527 -6.06 14.32 -37.39
C VAL A 527 -5.83 13.58 -38.70
N HIS A 528 -5.12 12.45 -38.62
CA HIS A 528 -4.93 11.54 -39.74
C HIS A 528 -6.13 10.61 -39.86
N THR A 529 -6.84 10.68 -40.98
CA THR A 529 -7.87 9.70 -41.33
C THR A 529 -7.21 8.45 -41.92
N GLY A 530 -7.84 7.27 -41.81
CA GLY A 530 -7.30 5.98 -42.27
C GLY A 530 -6.90 5.92 -43.76
N ASN A 531 -7.22 6.95 -44.54
CA ASN A 531 -6.89 7.09 -45.96
C ASN A 531 -5.64 7.96 -46.21
N GLY A 532 -4.95 8.42 -45.16
CA GLY A 532 -3.74 9.25 -45.25
C GLY A 532 -4.01 10.77 -45.35
N GLU A 533 -5.27 11.22 -45.43
CA GLU A 533 -5.63 12.63 -45.46
C GLU A 533 -5.58 13.25 -44.04
N ARG A 534 -4.99 14.45 -43.95
CA ARG A 534 -4.94 15.27 -42.72
C ARG A 534 -6.12 16.23 -42.68
N VAL A 535 -6.98 16.08 -41.69
CA VAL A 535 -8.12 16.99 -41.46
C VAL A 535 -7.77 17.98 -40.36
N ARG A 536 -7.88 19.27 -40.65
CA ARG A 536 -7.71 20.35 -39.65
C ARG A 536 -8.91 20.33 -38.69
N GLN A 537 -8.63 20.28 -37.40
CA GLN A 537 -9.61 20.47 -36.32
C GLN A 537 -9.21 21.67 -35.47
N GLU A 538 -10.22 22.43 -35.04
CA GLU A 538 -10.06 23.56 -34.13
C GLU A 538 -10.87 23.28 -32.86
N MET A 539 -10.23 23.38 -31.71
CA MET A 539 -10.85 23.16 -30.42
C MET A 539 -10.80 24.46 -29.62
N GLN A 540 -11.97 24.93 -29.19
CA GLN A 540 -12.08 26.05 -28.26
C GLN A 540 -11.59 25.61 -26.89
N MET A 541 -10.80 26.46 -26.23
CA MET A 541 -10.32 26.17 -24.89
C MET A 541 -11.46 26.26 -23.89
N GLN A 542 -11.53 25.28 -23.00
CA GLN A 542 -12.48 25.26 -21.90
C GLN A 542 -11.78 25.73 -20.63
N SER A 543 -12.45 26.58 -19.84
CA SER A 543 -11.96 27.02 -18.55
C SER A 543 -12.43 26.06 -17.47
N ILE A 544 -11.49 25.53 -16.69
CA ILE A 544 -11.79 24.85 -15.43
C ILE A 544 -11.39 25.82 -14.33
N SER A 545 -12.33 26.14 -13.43
CA SER A 545 -12.08 27.04 -12.30
C SER A 545 -12.43 26.33 -11.00
N HIS A 546 -11.55 26.46 -10.02
CA HIS A 546 -11.80 26.03 -8.64
C HIS A 546 -11.76 27.25 -7.72
N SER A 547 -12.71 27.31 -6.78
CA SER A 547 -12.72 28.30 -5.70
C SER A 547 -12.58 27.60 -4.36
N ALA A 548 -11.82 28.19 -3.44
CA ALA A 548 -11.72 27.76 -2.06
C ALA A 548 -11.90 28.97 -1.15
N GLU A 549 -12.61 28.82 -0.03
CA GLU A 549 -12.68 29.85 0.99
C GLU A 549 -11.38 29.86 1.80
N LEU A 550 -10.91 31.06 2.17
CA LEU A 550 -9.77 31.23 3.06
C LEU A 550 -10.24 31.77 4.41
N PRO A 551 -9.61 31.34 5.52
CA PRO A 551 -9.99 31.77 6.86
C PRO A 551 -9.83 33.29 7.01
N ARG A 552 -10.94 34.01 7.20
CA ARG A 552 -10.91 35.48 7.32
C ARG A 552 -10.09 35.98 8.50
N LEU A 553 -10.09 35.24 9.61
CA LEU A 553 -9.33 35.61 10.80
C LEU A 553 -7.81 35.54 10.60
N ASN A 554 -7.29 34.79 9.60
CA ASN A 554 -5.87 34.89 9.22
C ASN A 554 -5.47 36.29 8.71
N VAL A 555 -6.44 37.12 8.34
CA VAL A 555 -6.22 38.50 7.90
C VAL A 555 -6.65 39.50 8.98
N LEU A 556 -7.78 39.24 9.64
CA LEU A 556 -8.38 40.17 10.60
C LEU A 556 -7.72 40.12 11.98
N ASP A 557 -7.37 38.92 12.47
CA ASP A 557 -6.77 38.72 13.79
C ASP A 557 -5.90 37.44 13.81
N PRO A 558 -4.78 37.43 13.07
CA PRO A 558 -3.96 36.23 12.89
C PRO A 558 -3.31 35.75 14.18
N GLU A 559 -2.96 36.67 15.09
CA GLU A 559 -2.22 36.34 16.32
C GLU A 559 -3.12 35.63 17.34
N VAL A 560 -4.35 36.15 17.56
CA VAL A 560 -5.30 35.49 18.45
C VAL A 560 -5.73 34.17 17.87
N LEU A 561 -5.97 34.10 16.56
CA LEU A 561 -6.31 32.85 15.89
C LEU A 561 -5.21 31.79 16.08
N ASP A 562 -3.96 32.12 15.77
CA ASP A 562 -2.83 31.18 15.92
C ASP A 562 -2.67 30.74 17.37
N TYR A 563 -2.76 31.68 18.33
CA TYR A 563 -2.71 31.36 19.74
C TYR A 563 -3.82 30.40 20.16
N THR A 564 -5.09 30.69 19.81
CA THR A 564 -6.23 29.83 20.14
C THR A 564 -6.08 28.43 19.56
N LEU A 565 -5.71 28.32 18.28
CA LEU A 565 -5.50 27.01 17.64
C LEU A 565 -4.37 26.22 18.30
N ARG A 566 -3.27 26.86 18.67
CA ARG A 566 -2.16 26.21 19.39
C ARG A 566 -2.56 25.76 20.79
N VAL A 567 -3.33 26.56 21.53
CA VAL A 567 -3.84 26.18 22.85
C VAL A 567 -4.73 24.94 22.71
N TYR A 568 -5.68 24.95 21.78
CA TYR A 568 -6.57 23.80 21.55
C TYR A 568 -5.82 22.54 21.10
N ARG A 569 -4.79 22.67 20.26
CA ARG A 569 -3.95 21.53 19.86
C ARG A 569 -3.12 20.96 21.01
N ASN A 570 -2.55 21.82 21.85
CA ASN A 570 -1.56 21.41 22.85
C ASN A 570 -2.10 21.21 24.28
N GLU A 571 -3.34 21.63 24.57
CA GLU A 571 -3.95 21.36 25.89
C GLU A 571 -4.00 19.85 26.17
N ARG A 572 -3.87 19.46 27.43
CA ARG A 572 -3.95 18.06 27.86
C ARG A 572 -5.21 17.88 28.69
N PHE A 573 -5.83 16.71 28.58
CA PHE A 573 -6.99 16.38 29.39
C PHE A 573 -6.50 16.13 30.82
N ILE A 574 -6.84 17.04 31.73
CA ILE A 574 -6.57 16.87 33.16
C ILE A 574 -7.86 16.34 33.78
N ASN A 575 -7.90 15.03 34.00
CA ASN A 575 -8.96 14.44 34.80
C ASN A 575 -8.50 14.53 36.27
N GLU A 576 -9.28 15.17 37.15
CA GLU A 576 -8.92 15.40 38.57
C GLU A 576 -8.64 14.10 39.37
N VAL A 577 -8.85 12.93 38.75
CA VAL A 577 -8.55 11.61 39.31
C VAL A 577 -7.05 11.25 39.24
N ASN A 578 -6.25 11.92 38.40
CA ASN A 578 -4.81 11.64 38.22
C ASN A 578 -3.88 12.80 38.61
N SER A 579 -4.31 13.71 39.50
CA SER A 579 -3.45 14.75 40.11
C SER A 579 -3.05 14.40 41.53
#